data_AF-A0A968HWD1-F1
#
_entry.id   AF-A0A968HWD1-F1
#
_cell.length_a   1.000
_cell.length_b   1.000
_cell.length_c   1.000
_cell.angle_alpha   90.00
_cell.angle_beta   90.00
_cell.angle_gamma   90.00
#
_symmetry.space_group_name_H-M   'P 1'
#
loop_
_entity.id
_entity.type
_entity.pdbx_description
1 polymer ?
#
loop_
_entity_poly.entity_id
_entity_poly.type
_entity_poly.pdbx_seq_one_letter_code
_entity_poly.pdbx_strand_id
1 'polypeptide(L)' 'MTTKRSDHAYPISYNKEVDSIIDGMTKREYFAIMIMQGLTVANLEFEDVYQKARLAVAEADALIDILSAE' A
#
# COMPACT_ATOMS: atom_id res chain seq x y z
N MET A 1 -9.63 25.32 -5.69
CA MET A 1 -9.94 24.75 -7.03
C MET A 1 -10.21 23.27 -6.82
N THR A 2 -11.43 22.82 -7.09
CA THR A 2 -11.83 21.42 -6.94
C THR A 2 -11.27 20.57 -8.08
N THR A 3 -11.05 19.28 -7.82
CA THR A 3 -10.75 18.29 -8.86
C THR A 3 -11.95 18.14 -9.78
N LYS A 4 -11.69 18.10 -11.08
CA LYS A 4 -12.69 17.89 -12.12
C LYS A 4 -12.20 16.80 -13.05
N ARG A 5 -13.14 16.05 -13.63
CA ARG A 5 -12.83 15.01 -14.63
C ARG A 5 -12.07 15.51 -15.86
N SER A 6 -12.17 16.80 -16.15
CA SER A 6 -11.42 17.47 -17.22
C SER A 6 -9.97 17.80 -16.84
N ASP A 7 -9.54 17.58 -15.60
CA ASP A 7 -8.16 17.82 -15.18
C ASP A 7 -7.24 16.72 -15.73
N HIS A 8 -6.07 17.11 -16.22
CA HIS A 8 -5.08 16.18 -16.79
C HIS A 8 -4.59 15.10 -15.83
N ALA A 9 -4.72 15.32 -14.51
CA ALA A 9 -4.33 14.38 -13.47
C ALA A 9 -5.52 13.69 -12.79
N TYR A 10 -6.74 13.84 -13.33
CA TYR A 10 -7.91 13.16 -12.79
C TYR A 10 -7.77 11.64 -13.00
N PRO A 11 -7.92 10.81 -11.96
CA PRO A 11 -7.76 9.39 -12.12
C PRO A 11 -9.00 8.87 -12.85
N ILE A 12 -8.81 8.38 -14.07
CA ILE A 12 -9.91 7.76 -14.82
C ILE A 12 -10.05 6.34 -14.29
N SER A 13 -10.95 6.12 -13.32
CA SER A 13 -11.34 4.77 -12.95
C SER A 13 -12.24 4.18 -14.04
N TYR A 14 -12.10 2.88 -14.30
CA TYR A 14 -13.07 2.13 -15.11
C TYR A 14 -14.42 1.99 -14.39
N ASN A 15 -14.46 2.19 -13.07
CA ASN A 15 -15.66 2.18 -12.26
C ASN A 15 -16.04 3.59 -11.79
N LYS A 16 -17.14 4.13 -12.34
CA LYS A 16 -17.67 5.46 -12.00
C LYS A 16 -18.07 5.61 -10.54
N GLU A 17 -18.39 4.51 -9.84
CA GLU A 17 -18.76 4.57 -8.43
C GLU A 17 -17.55 4.86 -7.54
N VAL A 18 -16.35 4.46 -7.97
CA VAL A 18 -15.09 4.73 -7.25
C VAL A 18 -14.66 6.18 -7.42
N ASP A 19 -15.02 6.82 -8.54
CA ASP A 19 -14.76 8.23 -8.80
C ASP A 19 -15.47 9.15 -7.78
N SER A 20 -16.55 8.68 -7.15
CA SER A 20 -17.31 9.43 -6.13
C SER A 20 -16.49 9.82 -4.91
N ILE A 21 -15.40 9.10 -4.62
CA ILE A 21 -14.51 9.37 -3.50
C ILE A 21 -13.67 10.64 -3.74
N ILE A 22 -13.41 10.98 -5.01
CA ILE A 22 -12.57 12.12 -5.41
C ILE A 22 -13.42 13.35 -5.73
N ASP A 23 -14.72 13.15 -5.96
CA ASP A 23 -15.68 14.22 -6.16
C ASP A 23 -15.79 15.09 -4.90
N GLY A 24 -15.58 16.39 -5.07
CA GLY A 24 -15.60 17.37 -3.97
C GLY A 24 -14.24 17.65 -3.34
N MET A 25 -13.20 16.87 -3.64
CA MET A 25 -11.83 17.17 -3.19
C MET A 25 -11.26 18.40 -3.89
N THR A 26 -10.35 19.09 -3.19
CA THR A 26 -9.49 20.08 -3.83
C THR A 26 -8.30 19.41 -4.52
N LYS A 27 -7.75 20.07 -5.55
CA LYS A 27 -6.55 19.60 -6.24
C LYS A 27 -5.37 19.32 -5.31
N ARG A 28 -5.27 20.08 -4.21
CA ARG A 28 -4.20 19.90 -3.20
C ARG A 28 -4.41 18.64 -2.38
N GLU A 29 -5.63 18.39 -1.92
CA GLU A 29 -5.98 17.18 -1.15
C GLU A 29 -5.77 15.92 -2.00
N TYR A 30 -6.23 15.97 -3.25
CA TYR A 30 -6.02 14.88 -4.20
C TYR A 30 -4.53 14.59 -4.43
N PHE A 31 -3.72 15.64 -4.68
CA PHE A 31 -2.28 15.48 -4.84
C PHE A 31 -1.59 14.90 -3.60
N ALA A 32 -2.01 15.33 -2.40
CA ALA A 32 -1.49 14.80 -1.15
C ALA A 32 -1.81 13.31 -0.98
N ILE A 33 -3.03 12.87 -1.31
CA ILE A 33 -3.42 11.46 -1.26
C ILE A 33 -2.59 10.62 -2.24
N MET A 34 -2.39 11.11 -3.46
CA MET A 34 -1.57 10.41 -4.46
C MET A 34 -0.11 10.22 -4.00
N ILE A 35 0.47 11.24 -3.36
CA ILE A 35 1.80 11.13 -2.75
C ILE A 35 1.80 10.11 -1.61
N MET A 36 0.82 10.17 -0.70
CA MET A 36 0.74 9.22 0.41
C MET A 36 0.61 7.78 -0.10
N GLN A 37 -0.22 7.54 -1.13
CA GLN A 37 -0.32 6.23 -1.76
C GLN A 37 1.00 5.79 -2.39
N GLY A 38 1.72 6.71 -3.07
CA GLY A 38 3.05 6.42 -3.60
C GLY A 38 4.05 6.03 -2.51
N LEU A 39 4.05 6.75 -1.38
CA LEU A 39 4.94 6.47 -0.25
C LEU A 39 4.59 5.17 0.48
N THR A 40 3.31 4.82 0.61
CA THR A 40 2.90 3.56 1.25
C THR A 40 3.17 2.36 0.36
N VAL A 41 2.95 2.47 -0.95
CA VAL A 41 3.18 1.37 -1.91
C VAL A 41 4.67 1.20 -2.23
N ALA A 42 5.47 2.27 -2.22
CA ALA A 42 6.91 2.17 -2.47
C ALA A 42 7.68 1.40 -1.39
N ASN A 43 7.08 1.14 -0.22
CA ASN A 43 7.72 0.45 0.89
C ASN A 43 7.51 -1.08 0.89
N LEU A 44 7.02 -1.65 -0.23
CA LEU A 44 6.77 -3.08 -0.39
C LEU A 44 8.01 -3.95 -0.14
N GLU A 45 9.19 -3.47 -0.52
CA GLU A 45 10.44 -4.23 -0.35
C GLU A 45 10.80 -4.40 1.13
N PHE A 46 10.54 -3.37 1.96
CA PHE A 46 10.74 -3.45 3.41
C PHE A 46 9.76 -4.45 4.05
N GLU A 47 8.49 -4.42 3.65
CA GLU A 47 7.49 -5.36 4.16
C GLU A 47 7.81 -6.80 3.76
N ASP A 48 8.15 -7.06 2.50
CA ASP A 48 8.48 -8.40 2.01
C ASP A 48 9.75 -8.97 2.67
N VAL A 49 10.83 -8.18 2.77
CA VAL A 49 12.08 -8.61 3.42
C VAL A 49 11.88 -8.85 4.92
N TYR A 50 11.12 -7.99 5.61
CA TYR A 50 10.81 -8.18 7.02
C TYR A 50 9.98 -9.44 7.28
N GLN A 51 8.96 -9.71 6.45
CA GLN A 51 8.13 -10.91 6.58
C GLN A 51 8.94 -12.18 6.31
N LYS A 52 9.82 -12.18 5.30
CA LYS A 52 10.74 -13.30 5.03
C LYS A 52 11.68 -13.57 6.20
N ALA A 53 12.28 -12.53 6.78
CA ALA A 53 13.16 -12.66 7.94
C ALA A 53 12.40 -13.24 9.16
N ARG A 54 11.18 -12.75 9.40
CA ARG A 54 10.34 -13.25 10.51
C ARG A 54 9.95 -14.71 10.34
N LEU A 55 9.59 -15.13 9.12
CA LEU A 55 9.27 -16.54 8.83
C LEU A 55 10.49 -17.45 9.03
N ALA A 56 11.67 -17.02 8.55
CA ALA A 56 12.90 -17.79 8.72
C ALA A 56 13.28 -18.02 10.19
N VAL A 57 13.06 -17.03 11.06
CA VAL A 57 13.29 -17.18 12.51
C VAL A 57 12.29 -18.18 13.12
N ALA A 58 11.01 -18.06 12.79
CA ALA A 58 9.99 -18.98 13.31
C ALA A 58 10.23 -20.44 12.88
N GLU A 59 10.71 -20.65 11.65
CA GLU A 59 11.05 -21.98 11.13
C GLU A 59 12.32 -22.54 11.80
N ALA A 60 13.32 -21.70 12.07
CA ALA A 60 14.49 -22.08 12.84
C ALA A 60 14.14 -22.49 14.28
N ASP A 61 13.27 -21.73 14.96
CA ASP A 61 12.81 -22.08 16.30
C ASP A 61 12.07 -23.43 16.31
N ALA A 62 11.20 -23.67 15.33
CA ALA A 62 10.50 -24.95 15.20
C ALA A 62 11.47 -26.13 14.98
N LEU A 63 12.55 -25.93 14.22
CA LEU A 63 13.58 -26.96 14.02
C LEU A 63 14.38 -27.21 15.30
N ILE A 64 14.67 -26.16 16.08
CA ILE A 64 15.34 -26.29 17.38
C ILE A 64 14.47 -27.10 18.34
N ASP A 65 13.15 -26.84 18.38
CA ASP A 65 12.22 -27.60 19.21
C ASP A 65 12.17 -29.08 18.84
N ILE A 66 12.18 -29.41 17.54
CA ILE A 66 12.25 -30.79 17.05
C ILE A 66 13.56 -31.45 17.48
N LEU A 67 14.70 -30.77 17.31
CA LEU A 67 16.02 -31.28 17.70
C LEU A 67 16.18 -31.44 19.21
N SER A 68 15.49 -30.61 19.99
CA SER A 68 15.54 -30.66 21.46
C SER A 68 14.60 -31.71 22.07
N ALA A 69 13.72 -32.29 21.25
CA ALA A 69 12.78 -33.33 21.67
C ALA A 69 13.32 -34.77 21.51
N GLU A 70 14.54 -34.93 20.98
CA GLU A 70 15.34 -36.18 21.00
C GLU A 70 16.20 -36.29 22.27
#